data_AF-A0A850CHX7-F1
#
_entry.id   AF-A0A850CHX7-F1
#
_cell.length_a   1.000
_cell.length_b   1.000
_cell.length_c   1.000
_cell.angle_alpha   90.00
_cell.angle_beta   90.00
_cell.angle_gamma   90.00
#
_symmetry.space_group_name_H-M   'P 1'
#
loop_
_entity.id
_entity.type
_entity.pdbx_description
1 polymer ?
#
loop_
_entity_poly.entity_id
_entity_poly.type
_entity_poly.pdbx_seq_one_letter_code
_entity_poly.pdbx_strand_id
1 'polypeptide(L)'
;MEMHLHHVQVSGPAGCEEAMRAFYGGVLGMAEVEKPEALRARGGAWFRAGSAELHIGIEEGFAPARKAHPGIAVADVAQLAEAVAAAGAPVTWDENIPGLR
;
A
#
# COMPACT_ATOMS: atom_id res chain seq x y z
N MET A 1 11.68 -11.68 -24.19
CA MET A 1 10.67 -11.96 -23.15
C MET A 1 10.61 -10.74 -22.26
N GLU A 2 9.46 -10.07 -22.21
CA GLU A 2 9.27 -8.85 -21.41
C GLU A 2 8.90 -9.22 -19.97
N MET A 3 9.38 -8.45 -19.00
CA MET A 3 9.09 -8.62 -17.58
C MET A 3 8.51 -7.32 -17.04
N HIS A 4 7.47 -7.42 -16.22
CA HIS A 4 6.85 -6.29 -15.53
C HIS A 4 6.66 -6.64 -14.05
N LEU A 5 6.59 -5.60 -13.22
CA LEU A 5 6.21 -5.78 -11.82
C LEU A 5 4.72 -6.09 -11.77
N HIS A 6 4.37 -7.31 -11.37
CA HIS A 6 2.97 -7.71 -11.26
C HIS A 6 2.32 -7.12 -9.99
N HIS A 7 3.00 -7.19 -8.85
CA HIS A 7 2.53 -6.68 -7.57
C HIS A 7 3.71 -6.52 -6.61
N VAL A 8 3.49 -5.82 -5.49
CA VAL A 8 4.38 -5.84 -4.33
C VAL A 8 3.64 -6.42 -3.13
N GLN A 9 4.29 -7.36 -2.44
CA GLN A 9 3.81 -7.88 -1.16
C GLN A 9 4.34 -7.00 -0.03
N VAL A 10 3.44 -6.56 0.84
CA VAL A 10 3.77 -5.95 2.15
C VAL A 10 3.13 -6.79 3.25
N SER A 11 3.66 -6.67 4.47
CA SER A 11 3.18 -7.43 5.62
C SER A 11 2.44 -6.54 6.61
N GLY A 12 1.54 -7.13 7.38
CA GLY A 12 0.89 -6.53 8.54
C GLY A 12 0.68 -7.53 9.67
N PRO A 13 0.44 -7.06 10.91
CA PRO A 13 0.14 -7.93 12.04
C PRO A 13 -1.29 -8.47 11.95
N ALA A 14 -1.58 -9.59 12.63
CA ALA A 14 -2.93 -10.14 12.69
C ALA A 14 -3.96 -9.11 13.20
N GLY A 15 -5.12 -9.04 12.54
CA GLY A 15 -6.22 -8.14 12.90
C GLY A 15 -6.13 -6.73 12.32
N CYS A 16 -5.15 -6.44 11.46
CA CYS A 16 -5.01 -5.12 10.83
C CYS A 16 -5.88 -4.93 9.56
N GLU A 17 -6.73 -5.89 9.21
CA GLU A 17 -7.54 -5.89 7.99
C GLU A 17 -8.43 -4.64 7.83
N GLU A 18 -9.10 -4.22 8.89
CA GLU A 18 -9.92 -3.01 8.82
C GLU A 18 -9.08 -1.74 8.71
N ALA A 19 -7.91 -1.70 9.36
CA ALA A 19 -6.98 -0.58 9.25
C ALA A 19 -6.36 -0.48 7.86
N MET A 20 -5.98 -1.61 7.23
CA MET A 20 -5.48 -1.60 5.85
C MET A 20 -6.58 -1.18 4.87
N ARG A 21 -7.83 -1.61 5.04
CA ARG A 21 -8.95 -1.16 4.18
C ARG A 21 -9.20 0.34 4.34
N ALA A 22 -9.24 0.83 5.57
CA ALA A 22 -9.41 2.24 5.86
C ALA A 22 -8.30 3.09 5.20
N PHE A 23 -7.05 2.64 5.27
CA PHE A 23 -5.92 3.38 4.70
C PHE A 23 -5.78 3.19 3.18
N TYR A 24 -5.54 1.98 2.68
CA TYR A 24 -5.30 1.74 1.26
C TYR A 24 -6.55 2.00 0.41
N GLY A 25 -7.73 1.60 0.90
CA GLY A 25 -9.00 1.83 0.22
C GLY A 25 -9.55 3.23 0.44
N GLY A 26 -9.65 3.65 1.70
CA GLY A 26 -10.27 4.91 2.07
C GLY A 26 -9.41 6.14 1.82
N VAL A 27 -8.13 6.10 2.20
CA VAL A 27 -7.23 7.27 2.08
C VAL A 27 -6.53 7.32 0.74
N LEU A 28 -5.92 6.20 0.30
CA LEU A 28 -5.18 6.16 -0.97
C LEU A 28 -6.11 5.93 -2.18
N GLY A 29 -7.39 5.63 -1.95
CA GLY A 29 -8.38 5.44 -3.01
C GLY A 29 -8.16 4.19 -3.87
N MET A 30 -7.39 3.21 -3.39
CA MET A 30 -7.16 1.97 -4.13
C MET A 30 -8.38 1.05 -4.03
N ALA A 31 -8.73 0.36 -5.11
CA ALA A 31 -9.82 -0.60 -5.08
C ALA A 31 -9.38 -1.90 -4.39
N GLU A 32 -10.15 -2.40 -3.42
CA GLU A 32 -9.93 -3.74 -2.86
C GLU A 32 -10.21 -4.80 -3.93
N VAL A 33 -9.30 -5.76 -4.04
CA VAL A 33 -9.37 -6.88 -5.00
C VAL A 33 -9.71 -8.15 -4.23
N GLU A 34 -10.70 -8.88 -4.73
CA GLU A 34 -11.09 -10.15 -4.13
C GLU A 34 -9.93 -11.16 -4.21
N LYS A 35 -9.54 -11.69 -3.05
CA LYS A 35 -8.53 -12.74 -2.98
C LYS A 35 -9.07 -14.05 -3.56
N PRO A 36 -8.22 -14.84 -4.25
CA PRO A 36 -8.53 -16.21 -4.60
C PRO A 36 -9.01 -17.00 -3.39
N GLU A 37 -10.00 -17.88 -3.58
CA GLU A 37 -10.65 -18.63 -2.51
C GLU A 37 -9.65 -19.33 -1.57
N ALA A 38 -8.65 -20.01 -2.15
CA ALA A 38 -7.59 -20.71 -1.41
C ALA A 38 -6.72 -19.80 -0.52
N LEU A 39 -6.74 -18.49 -0.73
CA LEU A 39 -5.96 -17.51 0.04
C LEU A 39 -6.79 -16.75 1.07
N ARG A 40 -8.12 -16.81 1.03
CA ARG A 40 -9.00 -15.99 1.91
C ARG A 40 -8.76 -16.27 3.39
N ALA A 41 -8.59 -17.54 3.75
CA ALA A 41 -8.35 -17.96 5.14
C ALA A 41 -7.05 -17.42 5.76
N ARG A 42 -6.13 -16.87 4.95
CA ARG A 42 -4.82 -16.36 5.42
C ARG A 42 -4.86 -14.92 5.95
N GLY A 43 -6.04 -14.29 5.99
CA GLY A 43 -6.18 -12.88 6.39
C GLY A 43 -5.56 -11.89 5.39
N GLY A 44 -5.64 -10.60 5.70
CA GLY A 44 -5.13 -9.53 4.83
C GLY A 44 -6.02 -9.22 3.63
N ALA A 45 -5.59 -8.26 2.80
CA ALA A 45 -6.36 -7.72 1.68
C ALA A 45 -5.45 -7.31 0.52
N TRP A 46 -5.99 -7.29 -0.69
CA TRP A 46 -5.29 -6.88 -1.91
C TRP A 46 -5.89 -5.59 -2.43
N PHE A 47 -5.07 -4.69 -2.96
CA PHE A 47 -5.52 -3.39 -3.47
C PHE A 47 -4.90 -3.09 -4.83
N ARG A 48 -5.66 -2.41 -5.69
CA ARG A 48 -5.21 -2.01 -7.03
C ARG A 48 -5.61 -0.57 -7.37
N ALA A 49 -4.69 0.16 -7.99
CA ALA A 49 -4.94 1.45 -8.64
C ALA A 49 -4.12 1.53 -9.93
N GLY A 50 -4.80 1.44 -11.09
CA GLY A 50 -4.11 1.34 -12.38
C GLY A 50 -3.18 0.12 -12.43
N SER A 51 -1.89 0.34 -12.72
CA SER A 51 -0.86 -0.69 -12.73
C SER A 51 -0.21 -0.95 -11.37
N ALA A 52 -0.54 -0.18 -10.34
CA ALA A 52 -0.04 -0.42 -8.99
C ALA A 52 -0.92 -1.45 -8.28
N GLU A 53 -0.31 -2.55 -7.83
CA GLU A 53 -0.99 -3.61 -7.09
C GLU A 53 -0.22 -3.97 -5.83
N LEU A 54 -0.91 -3.91 -4.69
CA LEU A 54 -0.37 -4.22 -3.37
C LEU A 54 -1.11 -5.39 -2.76
N HIS A 55 -0.36 -6.39 -2.30
CA HIS A 55 -0.89 -7.50 -1.51
C HIS A 55 -0.43 -7.30 -0.07
N ILE A 56 -1.37 -7.11 0.86
CA ILE A 56 -1.07 -6.96 2.29
C ILE A 56 -1.37 -8.31 2.94
N GLY A 57 -0.33 -9.00 3.36
CA GLY A 57 -0.40 -10.33 3.98
C GLY A 57 -0.24 -10.23 5.49
N ILE A 58 -0.95 -11.09 6.21
CA ILE A 58 -0.74 -11.22 7.66
C ILE A 58 0.51 -12.04 7.91
N GLU A 59 1.42 -11.52 8.73
CA GLU A 59 2.68 -12.17 9.10
C GLU A 59 2.74 -12.38 10.61
N GLU A 60 2.99 -13.63 11.04
CA GLU A 60 3.25 -13.94 12.44
C GLU A 60 4.61 -13.36 12.85
N GLY A 61 4.66 -12.67 14.00
CA GLY A 61 5.87 -11.98 14.43
C GLY A 61 6.22 -10.75 13.58
N PHE A 62 5.23 -10.17 12.88
CA PHE A 62 5.39 -8.99 12.03
C PHE A 62 6.26 -7.90 12.67
N ALA A 63 7.27 -7.47 11.92
CA ALA A 63 8.05 -6.27 12.20
C ALA A 63 8.01 -5.34 10.98
N PRO A 64 7.72 -4.04 11.17
CA PRO A 64 7.59 -3.11 10.05
C PRO A 64 8.90 -2.92 9.30
N ALA A 65 8.86 -2.98 7.98
CA ALA A 65 9.99 -2.64 7.12
C ALA A 65 10.37 -1.16 7.31
N ARG A 66 11.64 -0.91 7.64
CA ARG A 66 12.13 0.45 7.96
C ARG A 66 12.82 1.16 6.80
N LYS A 67 13.06 0.46 5.69
CA LYS A 67 13.80 0.98 4.53
C LYS A 67 13.19 0.55 3.21
N ALA A 68 13.00 -0.75 3.00
CA ALA A 68 12.35 -1.25 1.80
C ALA A 68 10.88 -0.81 1.80
N HIS A 69 10.44 -0.19 0.70
CA HIS A 69 9.08 0.28 0.52
C HIS A 69 8.71 0.26 -0.98
N PRO A 70 7.42 0.12 -1.33
CA PRO A 70 6.94 0.39 -2.68
C PRO A 70 7.04 1.88 -2.99
N GLY A 71 7.66 2.25 -4.11
CA GLY A 71 7.57 3.60 -4.68
C GLY A 71 6.40 3.66 -5.65
N ILE A 72 5.35 4.39 -5.31
CA ILE A 72 4.14 4.50 -6.13
C ILE A 72 4.07 5.91 -6.72
N ALA A 73 4.16 5.99 -8.05
CA ALA A 73 4.01 7.26 -8.75
C ALA A 73 2.53 7.67 -8.78
N VAL A 74 2.27 8.93 -8.48
CA VAL A 74 0.93 9.53 -8.52
C VAL A 74 0.95 10.81 -9.33
N ALA A 75 -0.19 11.16 -9.92
CA ALA A 75 -0.30 12.37 -10.74
C ALA A 75 -0.20 13.65 -9.90
N ASP A 76 -0.70 13.61 -8.66
CA ASP A 76 -0.68 14.73 -7.72
C ASP A 76 -0.29 14.25 -6.31
N VAL A 77 0.99 14.36 -6.00
CA VAL A 77 1.55 13.99 -4.69
C VAL A 77 1.11 14.95 -3.58
N ALA A 78 0.79 16.21 -3.91
CA ALA A 78 0.34 17.19 -2.93
C ALA A 78 -1.07 16.87 -2.45
N GLN A 79 -1.99 16.57 -3.38
CA GLN A 79 -3.33 16.12 -3.04
C GLN A 79 -3.31 14.83 -2.20
N LEU A 80 -2.46 13.86 -2.57
CA LEU A 80 -2.32 12.64 -1.79
C LEU A 80 -1.79 12.93 -0.38
N ALA A 81 -0.78 13.79 -0.25
CA ALA A 81 -0.22 14.18 1.04
C ALA A 81 -1.29 14.85 1.94
N GLU A 82 -2.15 15.69 1.39
CA GLU A 82 -3.27 16.30 2.13
C GLU A 82 -4.24 15.24 2.66
N ALA A 83 -4.63 14.26 1.82
CA ALA A 83 -5.50 13.17 2.24
C ALA A 83 -4.88 12.31 3.34
N VAL A 84 -3.60 11.97 3.22
CA VAL A 84 -2.83 11.20 4.22
C VAL A 84 -2.74 11.97 5.54
N ALA A 85 -2.40 13.26 5.50
CA ALA A 85 -2.33 14.11 6.68
C ALA A 85 -3.70 14.29 7.35
N ALA A 86 -4.77 14.46 6.58
CA ALA A 86 -6.14 14.57 7.09
C ALA A 86 -6.62 13.28 7.79
N ALA A 87 -6.10 12.11 7.38
CA ALA A 87 -6.33 10.84 8.05
C ALA A 87 -5.46 10.64 9.32
N GLY A 88 -4.63 11.61 9.67
CA GLY A 88 -3.74 11.56 10.84
C GLY A 88 -2.45 10.76 10.63
N ALA A 89 -2.14 10.38 9.39
CA ALA A 89 -0.91 9.67 9.06
C ALA A 89 0.24 10.65 8.73
N PRO A 90 1.50 10.30 9.05
CA PRO A 90 2.64 11.19 8.82
C PRO A 90 2.97 11.31 7.33
N VAL A 91 3.34 12.52 6.92
CA VAL A 91 3.91 12.81 5.60
C VAL A 91 5.34 13.32 5.79
N THR A 92 6.28 12.66 5.12
CA THR A 92 7.69 13.06 5.09
C THR A 92 8.07 13.40 3.66
N TRP A 93 8.48 14.63 3.42
CA TRP A 93 8.96 15.07 2.13
C TRP A 93 10.45 14.73 1.96
N ASP A 94 10.82 14.26 0.78
CA ASP A 94 12.21 13.98 0.40
C ASP A 94 12.60 14.82 -0.81
N GLU A 95 13.52 15.78 -0.61
CA GLU A 95 14.03 16.67 -1.65
C GLU A 95 15.35 16.15 -2.26
N ASN A 96 15.82 14.97 -1.85
CA ASN A 96 17.11 14.43 -2.27
C ASN A 96 17.10 13.76 -3.64
N ILE A 97 15.93 13.65 -4.29
CA ILE A 97 15.78 13.00 -5.60
C ILE A 97 15.48 14.08 -6.66
N PRO A 98 16.48 14.50 -7.45
CA PRO A 98 16.27 15.53 -8.47
C PRO A 98 15.20 15.15 -9.47
N GLY A 99 14.25 16.06 -9.72
CA GLY A 99 13.19 15.88 -10.70
C GLY A 99 11.99 15.05 -10.22
N LEU A 100 11.99 14.60 -8.96
CA LEU A 100 10.84 13.97 -8.32
C LEU A 100 10.42 14.79 -7.10
N ARG A 101 9.11 14.78 -6.84
CA ARG A 101 8.48 15.35 -5.65
C ARG A 101 7.57 14.31 -5.03
#